data_AF-A0A368TM70-F1
#
_entry.id   AF-A0A368TM70-F1
#
_cell.length_a   1.000
_cell.length_b   1.000
_cell.length_c   1.000
_cell.angle_alpha   90.00
_cell.angle_beta   90.00
_cell.angle_gamma   90.00
#
_symmetry.space_group_name_H-M   'P 1'
#
loop_
_entity.id
_entity.type
_entity.pdbx_description
1 polymer ?
#
loop_
_entity_poly.entity_id
_entity_poly.type
_entity_poly.pdbx_seq_one_letter_code
_entity_poly.pdbx_strand_id
1 'polypeptide(L)' 'MQTLTSRWSNVGKVMQLGLEGVAGATLFALMLLTTADVVGRYFFNAPILGTVELTQQMLAAVVF' A
#
# COMPACT_ATOMS: atom_id res chain seq x y z
N MET A 1 -2.92 -37.62 -13.89
CA MET A 1 -1.89 -36.60 -13.57
C MET A 1 -2.47 -35.18 -13.72
N GLN A 2 -3.47 -34.81 -12.93
CA GLN A 2 -4.18 -33.51 -13.06
C GLN A 2 -4.45 -32.81 -11.70
N THR A 3 -4.25 -33.53 -10.59
CA THR A 3 -4.47 -33.03 -9.22
C THR A 3 -3.28 -32.25 -8.66
N LEU A 4 -2.07 -32.46 -9.19
CA LEU A 4 -0.87 -31.75 -8.75
C LEU A 4 -0.90 -30.27 -9.19
N THR A 5 -1.29 -29.97 -10.43
CA THR A 5 -1.32 -28.61 -11.00
C THR A 5 -2.33 -27.68 -10.33
N SER A 6 -3.48 -28.21 -9.85
CA SER A 6 -4.51 -27.41 -9.17
C SER A 6 -4.06 -26.88 -7.80
N ARG A 7 -3.26 -27.64 -7.05
CA ARG A 7 -2.72 -27.16 -5.76
C ARG A 7 -1.73 -26.02 -5.97
N TRP A 8 -0.89 -26.12 -6.99
CA TRP A 8 0.07 -25.07 -7.35
C TRP A 8 -0.62 -23.77 -7.82
N SER A 9 -1.72 -23.87 -8.57
CA SER A 9 -2.45 -22.68 -9.02
C SER A 9 -3.19 -21.96 -7.89
N ASN A 10 -3.74 -22.71 -6.93
CA ASN A 10 -4.42 -22.12 -5.77
C ASN A 10 -3.44 -21.40 -4.84
N VAL A 11 -2.25 -21.97 -4.62
CA VAL A 11 -1.19 -21.30 -3.84
C VAL A 11 -0.73 -20.02 -4.54
N GLY A 12 -0.50 -20.06 -5.86
CA GLY A 12 -0.14 -18.87 -6.63
C GLY A 12 -1.19 -17.76 -6.55
N LYS A 13 -2.48 -18.11 -6.66
CA LYS A 13 -3.59 -17.15 -6.50
C LYS A 13 -3.65 -16.51 -5.12
N VAL A 14 -3.45 -17.29 -4.06
CA VAL A 14 -3.47 -16.74 -2.69
C VAL A 14 -2.29 -15.80 -2.47
N MET A 15 -1.10 -16.16 -2.95
CA MET A 15 0.07 -15.27 -2.89
C MET A 15 -0.15 -13.98 -3.67
N GLN A 16 -0.71 -14.09 -4.88
CA GLN A 16 -1.01 -12.94 -5.72
C GLN A 16 -2.03 -12.00 -5.07
N LEU A 17 -3.15 -12.54 -4.57
CA LEU A 17 -4.17 -11.75 -3.88
C LEU A 17 -3.62 -11.10 -2.60
N GLY A 18 -2.74 -11.80 -1.88
CA GLY A 18 -2.05 -11.24 -0.72
C GLY A 18 -1.17 -10.06 -1.08
N LEU A 19 -0.33 -10.19 -2.11
CA LEU A 19 0.54 -9.10 -2.58
C LEU A 19 -0.27 -7.92 -3.12
N GLU A 20 -1.29 -8.18 -3.95
CA GLU A 20 -2.18 -7.14 -4.49
C GLU A 20 -2.91 -6.41 -3.36
N GLY A 21 -3.37 -7.13 -2.33
CA GLY A 21 -4.00 -6.56 -1.15
C GLY A 21 -3.06 -5.65 -0.35
N VAL A 22 -1.82 -6.10 -0.11
CA VAL A 22 -0.81 -5.31 0.63
C VAL A 22 -0.40 -4.07 -0.15
N ALA A 23 -0.15 -4.21 -1.46
CA ALA A 23 0.19 -3.08 -2.34
C ALA A 23 -0.95 -2.06 -2.40
N GLY A 24 -2.19 -2.53 -2.59
CA GLY A 24 -3.38 -1.68 -2.61
C GLY A 24 -3.61 -0.96 -1.29
N ALA A 25 -3.47 -1.65 -0.15
CA ALA A 25 -3.60 -1.06 1.17
C ALA A 25 -2.53 0.02 1.42
N THR A 26 -1.29 -0.22 0.98
CA THR A 26 -0.18 0.73 1.14
C THR A 26 -0.40 1.98 0.29
N LEU A 27 -0.83 1.84 -0.96
CA LEU A 27 -1.21 2.95 -1.83
C LEU A 27 -2.39 3.75 -1.27
N PHE A 28 -3.39 3.06 -0.72
CA PHE A 28 -4.53 3.72 -0.10
C PHE A 28 -4.12 4.52 1.15
N ALA A 29 -3.26 3.95 2.01
CA ALA A 29 -2.71 4.65 3.16
C ALA A 29 -1.91 5.89 2.74
N LEU A 30 -1.14 5.81 1.65
CA LEU A 30 -0.39 6.92 1.08
C LEU A 30 -1.32 8.06 0.61
N MET A 31 -2.41 7.72 -0.07
CA MET A 31 -3.44 8.69 -0.46
C MET A 31 -4.07 9.38 0.75
N LEU A 32 -4.41 8.62 1.81
CA LEU A 32 -4.98 9.20 3.03
C LEU A 32 -3.98 10.11 3.75
N LEU A 33 -2.71 9.69 3.86
CA LEU A 33 -1.66 10.49 4.50
C LEU A 33 -1.46 11.82 3.78
N THR A 34 -1.33 11.81 2.45
CA THR A 34 -1.12 13.02 1.66
C THR A 34 -2.35 13.94 1.69
N THR A 35 -3.57 13.37 1.66
CA THR A 35 -4.81 14.15 1.80
C THR A 35 -4.93 14.76 3.20
N ALA A 36 -4.63 13.99 4.25
CA ALA A 36 -4.65 14.48 5.63
C ALA A 36 -3.59 15.56 5.87
N ASP A 37 -2.41 15.45 5.25
CA ASP A 37 -1.37 16.48 5.31
C ASP A 37 -1.83 17.81 4.68
N VAL A 38 -2.46 17.74 3.50
CA VAL A 38 -3.09 18.89 2.85
C VAL A 38 -4.17 19.49 3.76
N VAL A 39 -5.10 18.68 4.27
CA VAL A 39 -6.17 19.15 5.16
C VAL A 39 -5.58 19.77 6.44
N GLY A 40 -4.59 19.14 7.06
CA GLY A 40 -3.89 19.64 8.25
C GLY A 40 -3.26 21.01 8.03
N ARG A 41 -2.55 21.18 6.92
CA ARG A 41 -1.92 22.45 6.52
C ARG A 41 -2.95 23.55 6.27
N TYR A 42 -3.97 23.27 5.46
CA TYR A 42 -4.91 24.30 5.03
C TYR A 42 -6.02 24.63 6.04
N PHE A 43 -6.51 23.65 6.80
CA PHE A 43 -7.61 23.87 7.77
C PHE A 43 -7.13 24.12 9.19
N PHE A 44 -6.07 23.44 9.62
CA PHE A 44 -5.61 23.48 11.02
C PHE A 44 -4.31 24.27 11.21
N ASN A 45 -3.70 24.79 10.13
CA ASN A 45 -2.35 25.40 10.15
C ASN A 45 -1.29 24.48 10.81
N ALA A 46 -1.57 23.19 10.87
CA ALA A 46 -0.78 22.19 11.57
C ALA A 46 -0.36 21.12 10.57
N PRO A 47 0.81 21.27 9.91
CA PRO A 47 1.32 20.25 9.01
C PRO A 47 1.61 18.95 9.77
N ILE A 48 1.41 17.82 9.10
CA ILE A 48 1.87 16.54 9.62
C ILE A 48 3.39 16.52 9.44
N LEU A 49 4.12 16.40 10.56
CA LEU A 49 5.58 16.32 10.56
C LEU A 49 6.02 14.96 10.02
N GLY A 50 7.04 14.94 9.16
CA GLY A 50 7.56 13.69 8.62
C GLY A 50 6.77 13.11 7.44
N THR A 51 5.80 13.84 6.87
CA THR A 51 4.98 13.35 5.75
C THR A 51 5.83 12.95 4.54
N VAL A 52 6.92 13.68 4.25
CA VAL A 52 7.79 13.43 3.09
C VAL A 52 8.56 12.13 3.26
N GLU A 53 9.11 11.92 4.45
CA GLU A 53 9.88 10.74 4.81
C GLU A 53 8.99 9.48 4.79
N LEU A 54 7.78 9.57 5.38
CA LEU A 54 6.80 8.48 5.32
C LEU A 54 6.38 8.18 3.88
N THR A 55 6.10 9.20 3.05
CA THR A 55 5.72 8.97 1.65
C THR A 55 6.85 8.35 0.85
N GLN A 56 8.10 8.74 1.06
CA GLN A 56 9.26 8.12 0.41
C GLN A 56 9.42 6.64 0.78
N GLN A 57 9.28 6.28 2.07
CA GLN A 57 9.33 4.88 2.50
C GLN A 57 8.15 4.06 1.96
N MET A 58 6.94 4.61 1.96
CA MET A 58 5.76 3.92 1.41
C MET A 58 5.86 3.73 -0.10
N LEU A 59 6.42 4.71 -0.84
CA LEU A 59 6.69 4.56 -2.27
C LEU A 59 7.72 3.47 -2.54
N ALA A 60 8.79 3.41 -1.75
CA ALA A 60 9.77 2.33 -1.85
C ALA A 60 9.12 0.96 -1.60
N ALA A 61 8.22 0.84 -0.62
CA ALA A 61 7.49 -0.40 -0.32
C ALA A 61 6.50 -0.85 -1.40
N VAL A 62 6.09 0.03 -2.31
CA VAL A 62 5.15 -0.29 -3.40
C VAL A 62 5.89 -0.57 -4.72
N VAL A 63 7.01 0.12 -4.97
CA VAL A 63 7.74 0.03 -6.24
C VAL A 63 8.69 -1.17 -6.28
N PHE A 64 9.24 -1.58 -5.13
CA PHE A 64 10.20 -2.69 -5.00
C PHE A 64 9.56 -3.93 -4.40
#